data_AF-A0A2W4KPP0-F1
#
_entry.id   AF-A0A2W4KPP0-F1
#
_cell.length_a   1.000
_cell.length_b   1.000
_cell.length_c   1.000
_cell.angle_alpha   90.00
_cell.angle_beta   90.00
_cell.angle_gamma   90.00
#
_symmetry.space_group_name_H-M   'P 1'
#
loop_
_entity.id
_entity.type
_entity.pdbx_description
1 polymer ?
#
loop_
_entity_poly.entity_id
_entity_poly.type
_entity_poly.pdbx_seq_one_letter_code
_entity_poly.pdbx_strand_id
1 'polypeptide(L)'
;MTSYLIRGAAVLGRERTDLLLRDGVVAEMGRGLTAAGAQVIDADGLVLLPGLVDLHTHLREPGREDAETVETGSRAAALGGYTAVCAMANTSPAAATPAVGKQGCRLGREPDR
;
A
#
# COMPACT_ATOMS: atom_id res chain seq x y z
N MET A 1 18.58 -1.98 -5.78
CA MET A 1 18.02 -2.72 -4.64
C MET A 1 17.60 -1.70 -3.62
N THR A 2 16.31 -1.67 -3.30
CA THR A 2 15.77 -0.69 -2.35
C THR A 2 15.75 -1.34 -0.98
N SER A 3 16.35 -0.70 0.01
CA SER A 3 16.49 -1.23 1.36
C SER A 3 16.01 -0.18 2.36
N TYR A 4 15.14 -0.57 3.29
CA TYR A 4 14.65 0.29 4.37
C TYR A 4 14.93 -0.34 5.72
N LEU A 5 15.34 0.47 6.68
CA LEU A 5 15.47 0.07 8.08
C LEU A 5 14.50 0.92 8.91
N ILE A 6 13.42 0.30 9.39
CA ILE A 6 12.48 0.91 10.33
C ILE A 6 13.00 0.65 11.74
N ARG A 7 13.29 1.68 12.53
CA ARG A 7 13.86 1.53 13.89
C ARG A 7 12.86 1.82 14.99
N GLY A 8 12.90 1.01 16.05
CA GLY A 8 12.23 1.29 17.32
C GLY A 8 10.70 1.17 17.31
N ALA A 9 10.10 0.63 16.25
CA ALA A 9 8.64 0.53 16.15
C ALA A 9 8.05 -0.53 17.07
N ALA A 10 6.85 -0.27 17.62
CA ALA A 10 6.07 -1.26 18.33
C ALA A 10 5.29 -2.14 17.33
N VAL A 11 5.86 -3.28 16.93
CA VAL A 11 5.22 -4.19 15.96
C VAL A 11 3.95 -4.78 16.56
N LEU A 12 2.80 -4.56 15.90
CA LEU A 12 1.48 -4.95 16.41
C LEU A 12 1.18 -4.44 17.83
N GLY A 13 1.78 -3.29 18.21
CA GLY A 13 1.65 -2.72 19.55
C GLY A 13 2.40 -3.50 20.65
N ARG A 14 3.32 -4.40 20.26
CA ARG A 14 4.15 -5.18 21.18
C ARG A 14 5.49 -4.48 21.45
N GLU A 15 6.50 -5.24 21.85
CA GLU A 15 7.82 -4.72 22.15
C GLU A 15 8.48 -4.02 20.96
N ARG A 16 9.29 -3.00 21.27
CA ARG A 16 10.06 -2.24 20.29
C ARG A 16 11.02 -3.15 19.53
N THR A 17 10.92 -3.09 18.20
CA THR A 17 11.64 -3.94 17.26
C THR A 17 12.01 -3.12 16.01
N ASP A 18 13.21 -3.34 15.50
CA ASP A 18 13.66 -2.84 14.21
C ASP A 18 13.26 -3.82 13.10
N LEU A 19 12.90 -3.30 11.93
CA LEU A 19 12.50 -4.07 10.76
C LEU A 19 13.38 -3.71 9.56
N LEU A 20 14.05 -4.70 8.97
CA LEU A 20 14.80 -4.53 7.72
C LEU A 20 13.96 -5.03 6.55
N LEU A 21 13.70 -4.13 5.60
CA LEU A 21 13.06 -4.44 4.33
C LEU A 21 14.12 -4.47 3.22
N ARG A 22 14.08 -5.49 2.36
CA ARG A 22 14.90 -5.56 1.14
C ARG A 22 14.00 -5.91 -0.03
N ASP A 23 14.03 -5.08 -1.07
CA ASP A 23 13.28 -5.28 -2.31
C ASP A 23 11.79 -5.60 -2.07
N GLY A 24 11.18 -4.88 -1.13
CA GLY A 24 9.75 -5.00 -0.79
C GLY A 24 9.41 -6.15 0.17
N VAL A 25 10.39 -6.91 0.66
CA VAL A 25 10.18 -8.06 1.55
C VAL A 25 10.80 -7.80 2.92
N VAL A 26 10.16 -8.30 3.98
CA VAL A 26 10.73 -8.33 5.33
C VAL A 26 11.90 -9.32 5.33
N ALA A 27 13.12 -8.80 5.44
CA ALA A 27 14.34 -9.59 5.44
C ALA A 27 14.76 -10.01 6.85
N GLU A 28 14.60 -9.12 7.84
CA GLU A 28 15.01 -9.36 9.21
C GLU A 28 14.18 -8.53 10.20
N MET A 29 14.00 -9.06 11.41
CA MET A 29 13.38 -8.34 12.54
C MET A 29 14.20 -8.60 13.80
N GLY A 30 14.46 -7.56 14.59
CA GLY A 30 15.27 -7.70 15.80
C GLY A 30 15.53 -6.37 16.48
N ARG A 31 16.38 -6.34 17.50
CA ARG A 31 16.81 -5.09 18.15
C ARG A 31 18.22 -4.73 17.74
N GLY A 32 18.49 -3.46 17.51
CA GLY A 32 19.82 -2.96 17.18
C GLY A 32 20.26 -3.36 15.77
N LEU A 33 19.31 -3.47 14.83
CA LEU A 33 19.63 -3.82 13.46
C LEU A 33 20.43 -2.69 12.80
N THR A 34 21.39 -3.08 11.98
CA THR A 34 22.15 -2.14 11.14
C THR A 34 22.14 -2.64 9.70
N ALA A 35 21.98 -1.72 8.76
CA ALA A 35 21.95 -2.05 7.34
C ALA A 35 22.61 -0.93 6.54
N ALA A 36 23.84 -1.18 6.09
CA ALA A 36 24.60 -0.22 5.29
C ALA A 36 23.83 0.09 3.98
N GLY A 37 23.69 1.38 3.66
CA GLY A 37 22.99 1.84 2.46
C GLY A 37 21.46 1.72 2.51
N ALA A 38 20.87 1.28 3.62
CA ALA A 38 19.42 1.32 3.79
C ALA A 38 18.95 2.73 4.11
N GLN A 39 17.79 3.11 3.58
CA GLN A 39 17.07 4.30 4.02
C GLN A 39 16.49 4.04 5.41
N VAL A 40 16.84 4.89 6.36
CA VAL A 40 16.44 4.70 7.76
C VAL A 40 15.18 5.50 8.06
N ILE A 41 14.21 4.84 8.67
CA ILE A 41 12.96 5.44 9.17
C ILE A 41 13.00 5.31 10.70
N ASP A 42 12.99 6.44 11.40
CA ASP A 42 12.83 6.45 12.85
C ASP A 42 11.34 6.37 13.20
N ALA A 43 10.94 5.28 13.86
CA ALA A 43 9.57 4.99 14.21
C ALA A 43 9.41 4.80 15.73
N ASP A 44 10.31 5.39 16.51
CA ASP A 44 10.22 5.33 17.97
C ASP A 44 8.90 5.91 18.48
N GLY A 45 8.22 5.15 19.34
CA GLY A 45 6.91 5.55 19.87
C GLY A 45 5.74 5.35 18.89
N LEU A 46 5.99 4.88 17.66
CA LEU A 46 4.95 4.54 16.70
C LEU A 46 4.62 3.03 16.72
N VAL A 47 3.40 2.70 16.30
CA VAL A 47 2.95 1.33 16.11
C VAL A 47 3.14 0.94 14.65
N LEU A 48 3.82 -0.18 14.40
CA LEU A 48 3.96 -0.75 13.06
C LEU A 48 2.95 -1.88 12.89
N LEU A 49 2.04 -1.71 11.93
CA LEU A 49 1.04 -2.71 11.55
C LEU A 49 1.33 -3.23 10.14
N PRO A 50 0.91 -4.46 9.80
CA PRO A 50 0.75 -4.87 8.42
C PRO A 50 -0.15 -3.86 7.69
N GLY A 51 0.16 -3.61 6.42
CA GLY A 51 -0.72 -2.81 5.58
C GLY A 51 -2.12 -3.42 5.51
N LEU A 52 -3.14 -2.58 5.64
CA LEU A 52 -4.53 -3.04 5.65
C LEU A 52 -4.98 -3.44 4.24
N VAL A 53 -5.98 -4.34 4.20
CA VAL A 53 -6.62 -4.78 2.96
C VAL A 53 -8.10 -4.38 3.00
N ASP A 54 -8.51 -3.50 2.09
CA ASP A 54 -9.92 -3.14 1.90
C ASP A 54 -10.54 -4.04 0.85
N LEU A 55 -11.56 -4.80 1.22
CA LEU A 55 -12.27 -5.70 0.31
C LEU A 55 -13.41 -5.01 -0.44
N HIS A 56 -13.71 -3.75 -0.14
CA HIS A 56 -14.89 -3.06 -0.67
C HIS A 56 -14.63 -1.57 -0.93
N THR A 57 -14.02 -1.26 -2.07
CA THR A 57 -13.72 0.14 -2.44
C THR A 57 -14.38 0.50 -3.77
N HIS A 58 -14.95 1.71 -3.87
CA HIS A 58 -15.51 2.23 -5.13
C HIS A 58 -14.59 3.32 -5.69
N LEU A 59 -13.73 2.97 -6.67
CA LEU A 59 -12.78 3.91 -7.28
C LEU A 59 -13.35 4.72 -8.45
N ARG A 60 -14.59 4.42 -8.87
CA ARG A 60 -15.42 5.17 -9.85
C ARG A 60 -14.86 5.34 -11.27
N GLU A 61 -13.60 5.02 -11.50
CA GLU A 61 -12.98 4.99 -12.81
C GLU A 61 -12.93 3.55 -13.37
N PRO A 62 -13.38 3.30 -14.61
CA PRO A 62 -13.84 4.28 -15.60
C PRO A 62 -15.29 4.76 -15.44
N GLY A 63 -15.57 5.97 -15.92
CA GLY A 63 -16.89 6.50 -16.24
C GLY A 63 -17.53 7.45 -15.23
N ARG A 64 -16.97 7.55 -14.01
CA ARG A 64 -17.40 8.49 -12.96
C ARG A 64 -16.20 9.15 -12.26
N GLU A 65 -15.23 9.57 -13.08
CA GLU A 65 -14.01 10.27 -12.65
C GLU A 65 -14.31 11.61 -11.96
N ASP A 66 -15.51 12.16 -12.15
CA ASP A 66 -16.05 13.30 -11.41
C ASP A 66 -16.17 13.04 -9.89
N ALA A 67 -16.35 11.76 -9.51
CA ALA A 67 -16.51 11.34 -8.13
C ALA A 67 -15.22 10.80 -7.50
N GLU A 68 -14.45 10.01 -8.24
CA GLU A 68 -13.15 9.47 -7.80
C GLU A 68 -12.36 8.90 -8.99
N THR A 69 -11.02 8.88 -8.91
CA THR A 69 -10.15 8.16 -9.86
C THR A 69 -9.38 7.04 -9.15
N VAL A 70 -8.78 6.12 -9.93
CA VAL A 70 -7.87 5.11 -9.36
C VAL A 70 -6.70 5.78 -8.64
N GLU A 71 -6.18 6.89 -9.16
CA GLU A 71 -5.08 7.63 -8.54
C GLU A 71 -5.49 8.20 -7.18
N THR A 72 -6.53 9.03 -7.15
CA THR A 72 -6.93 9.76 -5.94
C THR A 72 -7.42 8.80 -4.86
N GLY A 73 -8.20 7.78 -5.24
CA GLY A 73 -8.66 6.75 -4.32
C GLY A 73 -7.53 5.89 -3.75
N SER A 74 -6.53 5.52 -4.56
CA SER A 74 -5.37 4.76 -4.08
C SER A 74 -4.48 5.59 -3.14
N ARG A 75 -4.30 6.89 -3.42
CA ARG A 75 -3.57 7.81 -2.52
C ARG A 75 -4.31 8.00 -1.21
N ALA A 76 -5.64 8.13 -1.24
CA ALA A 76 -6.46 8.18 -0.04
C ALA A 76 -6.35 6.89 0.79
N ALA A 77 -6.41 5.72 0.14
CA ALA A 77 -6.22 4.43 0.78
C ALA A 77 -4.84 4.31 1.47
N ALA A 78 -3.77 4.73 0.79
CA ALA A 78 -2.42 4.73 1.34
C ALA A 78 -2.29 5.65 2.58
N LEU A 79 -2.88 6.84 2.54
CA LEU A 79 -2.95 7.75 3.71
C LEU A 79 -3.72 7.14 4.88
N GLY A 80 -4.72 6.30 4.60
CA GLY A 80 -5.48 5.54 5.60
C GLY A 80 -4.78 4.28 6.13
N GLY A 81 -3.60 3.94 5.63
CA GLY A 81 -2.85 2.74 6.04
C GLY A 81 -3.22 1.46 5.27
N TYR A 82 -3.98 1.57 4.18
CA TYR A 82 -4.27 0.46 3.28
C TYR A 82 -3.14 0.31 2.26
N THR A 83 -2.71 -0.94 2.04
CA THR A 83 -1.73 -1.29 1.01
C THR A 83 -2.34 -2.08 -0.14
N ALA A 84 -3.59 -2.52 0.01
CA ALA A 84 -4.38 -3.16 -1.04
C ALA A 84 -5.85 -2.79 -0.90
N VAL A 85 -6.50 -2.51 -2.03
CA VAL A 85 -7.93 -2.21 -2.12
C VAL A 85 -8.56 -3.03 -3.25
N CYS A 86 -9.77 -3.54 -3.03
CA CYS A 86 -10.55 -4.27 -4.03
C CYS A 86 -11.59 -3.34 -4.66
N ALA A 87 -11.33 -2.92 -5.90
CA ALA A 87 -12.24 -2.09 -6.65
C ALA A 87 -13.51 -2.87 -7.04
N MET A 88 -14.68 -2.33 -6.67
CA MET A 88 -15.98 -2.89 -7.02
C MET A 88 -16.27 -2.73 -8.52
N ALA A 89 -16.96 -3.71 -9.10
CA ALA A 89 -17.17 -3.83 -10.55
C ALA A 89 -18.22 -2.86 -11.14
N ASN A 90 -18.85 -2.01 -10.34
CA ASN A 90 -19.94 -1.10 -10.71
C ASN A 90 -19.46 0.23 -11.30
N THR A 91 -18.41 0.19 -12.10
CA THR A 91 -17.94 1.28 -12.98
C THR A 91 -18.83 1.43 -14.21
N SER A 92 -18.55 2.42 -15.07
CA SER A 92 -19.25 2.61 -16.35
C SER A 92 -18.23 2.68 -17.51
N PRO A 93 -18.08 1.63 -18.32
CA PRO A 93 -18.81 0.36 -18.29
C PRO A 93 -18.48 -0.48 -17.05
N ALA A 94 -19.41 -1.37 -16.68
CA ALA A 94 -19.20 -2.31 -15.59
C ALA A 94 -18.06 -3.28 -15.93
N ALA A 95 -17.26 -3.67 -14.94
CA ALA A 95 -16.14 -4.61 -15.08
C ALA A 95 -16.60 -6.07 -15.24
N ALA A 96 -17.49 -6.33 -16.21
CA ALA A 96 -18.08 -7.64 -16.50
C ALA A 96 -17.50 -8.30 -17.76
N THR A 97 -16.48 -7.68 -18.38
CA THR A 97 -15.80 -8.24 -19.56
C THR A 97 -14.28 -8.23 -19.35
N PRO A 98 -13.53 -9.12 -20.03
CA PRO A 98 -12.07 -9.13 -19.95
C PRO A 98 -11.43 -7.80 -20.38
N ALA A 99 -12.04 -7.08 -21.31
CA ALA A 99 -11.54 -5.79 -21.79
C ALA A 99 -11.56 -4.74 -20.67
N VAL A 100 -12.70 -4.60 -19.99
CA VAL A 100 -12.86 -3.64 -18.89
C VAL A 100 -12.02 -4.07 -17.67
N GLY A 101 -11.99 -5.37 -17.35
CA GLY A 101 -11.13 -5.89 -16.28
C GLY A 101 -9.64 -5.61 -16.52
N LYS A 102 -9.14 -5.83 -17.74
CA LYS A 102 -7.75 -5.51 -18.11
C LYS A 102 -7.45 -4.01 -18.07
N GLN A 103 -8.43 -3.16 -18.37
CA GLN A 103 -8.31 -1.72 -18.23
C GLN A 103 -8.12 -1.34 -16.75
N GLY A 104 -8.96 -1.84 -15.85
CA GLY A 104 -8.80 -1.64 -14.40
C GLY A 104 -7.43 -2.09 -13.89
N CYS A 105 -6.96 -3.27 -14.32
CA CYS A 105 -5.62 -3.76 -13.97
C CYS A 105 -4.48 -2.84 -14.45
N ARG A 106 -4.65 -2.16 -15.60
CA ARG A 106 -3.65 -1.19 -16.07
C ARG A 106 -3.65 0.07 -15.22
N LEU A 107 -4.82 0.62 -14.94
CA LEU A 107 -4.95 1.82 -14.09
C LEU A 107 -4.34 1.58 -12.71
N GLY A 108 -4.58 0.42 -12.09
CA GLY A 108 -4.00 0.09 -10.78
C GLY A 108 -2.48 -0.11 -10.77
N ARG A 109 -1.83 -0.37 -11.92
CA ARG A 109 -0.36 -0.49 -12.02
C ARG A 109 0.33 0.84 -12.29
N GLU A 110 -0.39 1.76 -12.90
CA GLU A 110 0.12 3.07 -13.29
C GLU A 110 -0.88 4.16 -12.87
N PRO A 111 -1.09 4.34 -11.54
CA PRO A 111 -2.04 5.32 -11.04
C PRO A 111 -1.56 6.77 -11.24
N ASP A 112 -0.25 7.05 -11.17
CA ASP A 112 0.32 8.41 -11.23
C ASP A 112 0.50 8.96 -12.67
N ARG A 113 -0.45 8.71 -13.58
CA ARG A 113 -0.37 9.18 -14.98
C ARG A 113 -0.85 10.61 -15.17
#